data_AF-A0A9R0WYB2-F1
#
_entry.id   AF-A0A9R0WYB2-F1
#
_cell.length_a   1.000
_cell.length_b   1.000
_cell.length_c   1.000
_cell.angle_alpha   90.00
_cell.angle_beta   90.00
_cell.angle_gamma   90.00
#
_symmetry.space_group_name_H-M   'P 1'
#
loop_
_entity.id
_entity.type
_entity.pdbx_description
1 polymer ?
#
loop_
_entity_poly.entity_id
_entity_poly.type
_entity_poly.pdbx_seq_one_letter_code
_entity_poly.pdbx_strand_id
1 'polypeptide(L)'
;MEYTIVVAEMVDSPATLQYLAPYMGVAPAEYFMYREWHTLIIYDDISKEAQAYRQMSLLLRRPPGREAYLGDVFYLHSRLLERAAKLNSLLCEGSMNALPIVETQSGDISAYIPTNVISITDG
;
A
#
# COMPACT_ATOMS: atom_id res chain seq x y z
N MET A 1 11.97 17.35 -8.73
CA MET A 1 10.60 17.48 -8.16
C MET A 1 9.54 17.81 -9.21
N GLU A 2 9.91 18.16 -10.45
CA GLU A 2 8.95 18.59 -11.49
C GLU A 2 7.91 17.53 -11.89
N TYR A 3 8.22 16.25 -11.69
CA TYR A 3 7.39 15.10 -12.06
C TYR A 3 7.08 14.19 -10.86
N THR A 4 7.21 14.70 -9.64
CA THR A 4 7.10 13.91 -8.41
C THR A 4 6.04 14.50 -7.50
N ILE A 5 5.06 13.67 -7.12
CA ILE A 5 4.09 13.99 -6.08
C ILE A 5 4.53 13.26 -4.81
N VAL A 6 4.60 13.98 -3.70
CA VAL A 6 4.92 13.40 -2.39
C VAL A 6 3.67 13.46 -1.53
N VAL A 7 3.16 12.29 -1.14
CA VAL A 7 2.15 12.16 -0.10
C VAL A 7 2.88 11.79 1.18
N ALA A 8 2.89 12.69 2.16
CA ALA A 8 3.67 12.53 3.37
C ALA A 8 2.75 12.52 4.59
N GLU A 9 2.71 11.39 5.29
CA GLU A 9 2.16 11.28 6.63
C GLU A 9 3.28 10.85 7.58
N MET A 10 3.51 11.66 8.61
CA MET A 10 4.64 11.49 9.52
C MET A 10 4.23 10.63 10.72
N VAL A 11 5.20 10.26 11.57
CA VAL A 11 4.98 9.39 12.74
C VAL A 11 4.02 10.02 13.76
N ASP A 12 3.96 11.35 13.84
CA ASP A 12 3.06 12.12 14.70
C ASP A 12 1.65 12.31 14.11
N SER A 13 1.45 11.97 12.82
CA SER A 13 0.12 11.96 12.21
C SER A 13 -0.79 10.92 12.87
N PRO A 14 -2.11 11.18 12.97
CA PRO A 14 -3.07 10.17 13.41
C PRO A 14 -3.01 8.90 12.57
N ALA A 15 -3.21 7.75 13.20
CA ALA A 15 -3.23 6.44 12.53
C ALA A 15 -4.22 6.39 11.35
N THR A 16 -5.32 7.16 11.41
CA THR A 16 -6.28 7.28 10.30
C THR A 16 -5.66 7.86 9.04
N LEU A 17 -4.79 8.86 9.17
CA LEU A 17 -4.13 9.48 8.00
C LEU A 17 -3.03 8.57 7.46
N GLN A 18 -2.22 7.97 8.33
CA GLN A 18 -1.19 7.01 7.92
C GLN A 18 -1.79 5.82 7.15
N TYR A 19 -2.94 5.30 7.59
CA TYR A 19 -3.69 4.27 6.87
C TYR A 19 -4.22 4.73 5.50
N LEU A 20 -4.60 6.01 5.37
CA LEU A 20 -5.18 6.56 4.13
C LEU A 20 -4.11 7.02 3.12
N ALA A 21 -2.90 7.35 3.57
CA ALA A 21 -1.86 7.94 2.74
C ALA A 21 -1.56 7.13 1.47
N PRO A 22 -1.42 5.79 1.52
CA PRO A 22 -1.14 4.99 0.33
C PRO A 22 -2.28 5.07 -0.69
N TYR A 23 -3.54 5.02 -0.24
CA TYR A 23 -4.70 5.18 -1.12
C TYR A 23 -4.76 6.56 -1.80
N MET A 24 -4.37 7.60 -1.06
CA MET A 24 -4.31 8.96 -1.58
C MET A 24 -3.22 9.12 -2.65
N GLY A 25 -2.08 8.43 -2.51
CA GLY A 25 -1.01 8.40 -3.51
C GLY A 25 -1.40 7.71 -4.82
N VAL A 26 -2.25 6.66 -4.75
CA VAL A 26 -2.69 5.93 -5.94
C VAL A 26 -3.62 6.78 -6.83
N ALA A 27 -4.48 7.63 -6.25
CA ALA A 27 -5.45 8.41 -7.02
C ALA A 27 -4.84 9.28 -8.14
N PRO A 28 -3.82 10.13 -7.89
CA PRO A 28 -3.16 10.87 -8.98
C PRO A 28 -2.37 9.96 -9.91
N ALA A 29 -1.78 8.86 -9.41
CA ALA A 29 -1.07 7.91 -10.26
C ALA A 29 -2.04 7.23 -11.26
N GLU A 30 -3.23 6.83 -10.81
CA GLU A 30 -4.28 6.27 -11.68
C GLU A 30 -4.77 7.30 -12.68
N TYR A 31 -4.94 8.56 -12.26
CA TYR A 31 -5.35 9.63 -13.16
C TYR A 31 -4.43 9.74 -14.38
N PHE A 32 -3.11 9.67 -14.18
CA PHE A 32 -2.13 9.66 -15.27
C PHE A 32 -2.15 8.33 -16.04
N MET A 33 -2.24 7.20 -15.34
CA MET A 33 -2.35 5.87 -15.96
C MET A 33 -3.51 5.78 -16.96
N TYR A 34 -4.70 6.27 -16.61
CA TYR A 34 -5.86 6.28 -17.50
C TYR A 34 -5.78 7.31 -18.64
N ARG A 35 -4.70 8.09 -18.72
CA ARG A 35 -4.46 9.11 -19.74
C ARG A 35 -3.24 8.82 -20.60
N GLU A 36 -2.91 7.55 -20.80
CA GLU A 36 -1.77 7.07 -21.60
C GLU A 36 -0.39 7.28 -20.97
N TRP A 37 -0.32 7.69 -19.70
CA TRP A 37 0.96 7.96 -19.05
C TRP A 37 1.41 6.76 -18.23
N HIS A 38 2.73 6.69 -18.02
CA HIS A 38 3.36 5.69 -17.19
C HIS A 38 3.75 6.31 -15.86
N THR A 39 3.31 5.69 -14.77
CA THR A 39 3.53 6.17 -13.41
C THR A 39 4.31 5.17 -12.59
N LEU A 40 5.03 5.69 -11.61
CA LEU A 40 5.72 4.93 -10.58
C LEU A 40 5.21 5.39 -9.22
N ILE A 41 4.76 4.45 -8.40
CA ILE A 41 4.38 4.71 -7.02
C ILE A 41 5.29 3.92 -6.08
N ILE A 42 5.77 4.60 -5.03
CA ILE A 42 6.62 4.02 -3.98
C ILE A 42 5.86 4.14 -2.67
N TYR A 43 5.72 3.02 -1.95
CA TYR A 43 5.11 3.01 -0.62
C TYR A 43 6.20 2.81 0.43
N ASP A 44 6.49 3.84 1.21
CA ASP A 44 7.54 3.84 2.25
C ASP A 44 6.93 4.16 3.63
N ASP A 45 6.49 3.16 4.40
CA ASP A 45 6.48 1.73 4.09
C ASP A 45 5.12 1.07 4.42
N ILE A 46 4.86 -0.07 3.79
CA ILE A 46 3.60 -0.82 3.95
C ILE A 46 3.49 -1.45 5.35
N SER A 47 4.62 -1.72 6.01
CA SER A 47 4.62 -2.24 7.39
C SER A 47 3.99 -1.22 8.35
N LYS A 48 4.28 0.07 8.19
CA LYS A 48 3.69 1.16 8.99
C LYS A 48 2.21 1.38 8.68
N GLU A 49 1.78 1.26 7.41
CA GLU A 49 0.36 1.28 7.06
C GLU A 49 -0.41 0.16 7.79
N ALA A 50 0.12 -1.06 7.78
CA ALA A 50 -0.49 -2.19 8.48
C ALA A 50 -0.58 -1.96 10.00
N GLN A 51 0.46 -1.37 10.60
CA GLN A 51 0.46 -1.01 12.02
C GLN A 51 -0.61 0.03 12.35
N ALA A 52 -0.78 1.05 11.51
CA ALA A 52 -1.82 2.06 11.67
C ALA A 52 -3.23 1.45 11.55
N TYR A 53 -3.44 0.57 10.56
CA TYR A 53 -4.70 -0.17 10.41
C TYR A 53 -5.01 -1.06 11.62
N ARG A 54 -3.99 -1.74 12.16
CA ARG A 54 -4.08 -2.53 13.39
C ARG A 54 -4.50 -1.67 14.57
N GLN A 55 -3.86 -0.52 14.79
CA GLN A 55 -4.19 0.39 15.88
C GLN A 55 -5.65 0.84 15.80
N MET A 56 -6.11 1.30 14.63
CA MET A 56 -7.50 1.70 14.42
C MET A 56 -8.47 0.56 14.73
N SER A 57 -8.17 -0.63 14.24
CA SER A 57 -9.07 -1.76 14.36
C SER A 57 -9.19 -2.30 15.78
N LEU A 58 -8.09 -2.27 16.55
CA LEU A 58 -8.10 -2.63 17.97
C LEU A 58 -8.90 -1.63 18.81
N LEU A 59 -8.80 -0.33 18.50
CA LEU A 59 -9.61 0.71 19.15
C LEU A 59 -11.11 0.50 18.87
N LEU A 60 -11.45 0.03 17.68
CA LEU A 60 -12.81 -0.35 17.28
C LEU A 60 -13.25 -1.72 17.84
N ARG A 61 -12.43 -2.37 18.69
CA ARG A 61 -12.69 -3.67 19.30
C ARG A 61 -12.99 -4.78 18.29
N ARG A 62 -12.41 -4.69 17.08
CA ARG A 62 -12.48 -5.79 16.12
C ARG A 62 -11.60 -6.95 16.59
N PRO A 63 -12.03 -8.21 16.40
CA PRO A 63 -11.29 -9.37 16.89
C PRO A 63 -9.93 -9.49 16.17
N PRO A 64 -8.81 -9.54 16.91
CA PRO A 64 -7.49 -9.71 16.31
C PRO A 64 -7.19 -11.18 15.96
N GLY A 65 -6.32 -11.38 14.96
CA GLY A 65 -5.77 -12.66 14.53
C GLY A 65 -4.26 -12.76 14.77
N ARG A 66 -3.53 -13.29 13.80
CA ARG A 66 -2.06 -13.47 13.86
C ARG A 66 -1.36 -12.11 14.05
N GLU A 67 -0.38 -12.06 14.96
CA GLU A 67 0.41 -10.84 15.28
C GLU A 67 -0.46 -9.61 15.64
N ALA A 68 -1.67 -9.87 16.16
CA ALA A 68 -2.71 -8.90 16.48
C ALA A 68 -3.28 -8.10 15.29
N TYR A 69 -2.97 -8.47 14.05
CA TYR A 69 -3.62 -7.91 12.86
C TYR A 69 -5.01 -8.50 12.66
N LEU A 70 -5.87 -7.79 11.94
CA LEU A 70 -7.18 -8.31 11.55
C LEU A 70 -7.07 -9.33 10.41
N GLY A 71 -8.09 -10.17 10.27
CA GLY A 71 -8.18 -11.14 9.18
C GLY A 71 -8.23 -10.50 7.78
N ASP A 72 -8.61 -9.23 7.66
CA ASP A 72 -8.67 -8.49 6.39
C ASP A 72 -7.42 -7.64 6.11
N VAL A 73 -6.32 -7.80 6.87
CA VAL A 73 -5.05 -7.10 6.57
C VAL A 73 -4.45 -7.53 5.23
N PHE A 74 -4.74 -8.75 4.77
CA PHE A 74 -4.37 -9.16 3.41
C PHE A 74 -5.13 -8.32 2.37
N TYR A 75 -6.44 -8.13 2.58
CA TYR A 75 -7.29 -7.34 1.70
C TYR A 75 -6.88 -5.87 1.64
N LEU A 76 -6.35 -5.33 2.74
CA LEU A 76 -5.77 -3.98 2.80
C LEU A 76 -4.70 -3.78 1.72
N HIS A 77 -3.68 -4.64 1.68
CA HIS A 77 -2.58 -4.47 0.72
C HIS A 77 -2.93 -5.01 -0.66
N SER A 78 -3.71 -6.09 -0.78
CA SER A 78 -4.03 -6.65 -2.09
C SER A 78 -4.85 -5.67 -2.92
N ARG A 79 -5.91 -5.07 -2.37
CA ARG A 79 -6.71 -4.08 -3.10
C ARG A 79 -5.93 -2.81 -3.45
N LEU A 80 -4.85 -2.51 -2.72
CA LEU A 80 -4.00 -1.35 -2.97
C LEU A 80 -3.02 -1.65 -4.11
N LEU A 81 -2.30 -2.76 -4.02
CA LEU A 81 -1.25 -3.15 -4.97
C LEU A 81 -1.82 -3.64 -6.30
N GLU A 82 -2.97 -4.32 -6.31
CA GLU A 82 -3.65 -4.76 -7.54
C GLU A 82 -4.16 -3.60 -8.43
N ARG A 83 -4.11 -2.35 -7.94
CA ARG A 83 -4.39 -1.16 -8.74
C ARG A 83 -3.22 -0.78 -9.66
N ALA A 84 -2.01 -1.25 -9.33
CA ALA A 84 -0.84 -1.06 -10.15
C ALA A 84 -0.85 -2.08 -11.29
N ALA A 85 -1.16 -1.63 -12.50
CA ALA A 85 -1.30 -2.50 -13.66
C ALA A 85 -0.85 -1.80 -14.96
N LYS A 86 -0.70 -2.60 -16.01
CA LYS A 86 -0.60 -2.12 -17.39
C LYS A 86 -1.97 -2.20 -18.05
N LEU A 87 -2.50 -1.06 -18.49
CA LEU A 87 -3.76 -1.00 -19.21
C LEU A 87 -3.62 -1.56 -20.64
N ASN A 88 -4.72 -2.09 -21.15
CA ASN A 88 -4.83 -2.59 -22.51
C ASN A 88 -5.07 -1.44 -23.51
N SER A 89 -5.08 -1.76 -24.81
CA SER A 89 -5.25 -0.77 -25.88
C SER A 89 -6.63 -0.09 -25.92
N LEU A 90 -7.65 -0.67 -25.26
CA LEU A 90 -8.98 -0.04 -25.11
C LEU A 90 -8.98 1.04 -24.01
N LEU A 91 -8.04 0.94 -23.08
CA LEU A 91 -7.89 1.83 -21.92
C LEU A 91 -6.58 2.61 -22.01
N CYS A 92 -6.21 3.05 -23.21
CA CYS A 92 -5.13 4.03 -23.38
C CYS A 92 -3.72 3.53 -23.02
N GLU A 93 -3.46 2.23 -22.89
CA GLU A 93 -2.10 1.67 -22.70
C GLU A 93 -1.20 2.26 -21.60
N GLY A 94 -1.71 3.10 -20.70
CA GLY A 94 -0.91 3.62 -19.58
C GLY A 94 -0.55 2.54 -18.58
N SER A 95 0.36 2.85 -17.66
CA SER A 95 0.75 1.92 -16.61
C SER A 95 0.99 2.57 -15.28
N MET A 96 0.84 1.78 -14.22
CA MET A 96 1.28 2.11 -12.88
C MET A 96 2.15 0.97 -12.36
N ASN A 97 3.39 1.28 -12.04
CA ASN A 97 4.31 0.34 -11.40
C ASN A 97 4.38 0.67 -9.91
N ALA A 98 4.18 -0.33 -9.05
CA ALA A 98 4.26 -0.18 -7.60
C ALA A 98 5.57 -0.75 -7.06
N LEU A 99 6.24 0.01 -6.19
CA LEU A 99 7.40 -0.42 -5.42
C LEU A 99 7.06 -0.35 -3.91
N PRO A 100 6.47 -1.41 -3.35
CA PRO A 100 6.18 -1.48 -1.93
C PRO A 100 7.46 -1.75 -1.13
N ILE A 101 7.74 -0.92 -0.13
CA ILE A 101 8.78 -1.17 0.86
C ILE A 101 8.13 -1.87 2.06
N VAL A 102 8.78 -2.94 2.52
CA VAL A 102 8.35 -3.69 3.69
C VAL A 102 9.53 -3.82 4.64
N GLU A 103 9.39 -3.27 5.84
CA GLU A 103 10.38 -3.42 6.90
C GLU A 103 10.30 -4.84 7.47
N THR A 104 11.45 -5.54 7.53
CA THR A 104 11.59 -6.83 8.22
C THR A 104 12.29 -6.63 9.56
N GLN A 105 11.83 -7.36 10.58
CA GLN A 105 12.46 -7.33 11.90
C GLN A 105 13.50 -8.44 11.98
N SER A 106 14.76 -8.10 12.25
CA SER A 106 15.86 -9.07 12.35
C SER A 106 16.02 -9.98 11.13
N GLY A 107 15.62 -9.51 9.93
CA GLY A 107 15.67 -10.29 8.70
C GLY A 107 14.61 -11.39 8.59
N ASP A 108 13.59 -11.40 9.46
CA ASP A 108 12.50 -12.38 9.39
C ASP A 108 11.52 -12.07 8.25
N ILE A 109 11.71 -12.74 7.11
CA ILE A 109 10.83 -12.69 5.94
C ILE A 109 9.56 -13.55 6.11
N SER A 110 9.46 -14.35 7.17
CA SER A 110 8.33 -15.25 7.43
C SER A 110 7.25 -14.64 8.34
N ALA A 111 7.47 -13.40 8.78
CA ALA A 111 6.49 -12.59 9.49
C ALA A 111 5.23 -12.37 8.64
N TYR A 112 4.11 -12.06 9.31
CA TYR A 112 2.81 -12.08 8.65
C TYR A 112 2.68 -11.06 7.50
N ILE A 113 3.14 -9.81 7.70
CA ILE A 113 3.05 -8.76 6.67
C ILE A 113 4.01 -9.02 5.49
N PRO A 114 5.31 -9.32 5.69
CA PRO A 114 6.19 -9.70 4.59
C PRO A 114 5.66 -10.86 3.75
N THR A 115 5.18 -11.93 4.39
CA THR A 115 4.63 -13.10 3.68
C THR A 115 3.43 -12.72 2.81
N ASN A 116 2.52 -11.88 3.32
CA ASN A 116 1.37 -11.40 2.57
C ASN A 116 1.80 -10.57 1.36
N VAL A 117 2.71 -9.61 1.54
CA VAL A 117 3.15 -8.73 0.44
C VAL A 117 3.87 -9.55 -0.63
N ILE A 118 4.76 -10.48 -0.25
CA ILE A 118 5.43 -11.39 -1.20
C ILE A 118 4.41 -12.17 -2.03
N SER A 119 3.29 -12.59 -1.44
CA SER A 119 2.25 -13.33 -2.17
C SER A 119 1.38 -12.46 -3.09
N ILE A 120 1.44 -11.13 -2.96
CA ILE A 120 0.69 -10.18 -3.78
C ILE A 120 1.56 -9.62 -4.91
N THR A 121 2.85 -9.38 -4.64
CA THR A 121 3.78 -8.75 -5.59
C THR A 121 4.35 -9.73 -6.61
N ASP A 122 4.74 -9.23 -7.77
CA ASP A 122 5.29 -10.04 -8.87
C ASP A 122 6.74 -10.54 -8.65
N GLY A 123 7.49 -9.98 -7.68
CA GLY A 123 8.86 -10.40 -7.36
C GLY A 123 9.68 -9.39 -6.57
#